data_AF-A0A9Q0HN07-F1
#
_entry.id   AF-A0A9Q0HN07-F1
#
_cell.length_a   1.000
_cell.length_b   1.000
_cell.length_c   1.000
_cell.angle_alpha   90.00
_cell.angle_beta   90.00
_cell.angle_gamma   90.00
#
_symmetry.space_group_name_H-M   'P 1'
#
loop_
_entity.id
_entity.type
_entity.pdbx_description
1 polymer ?
#
loop_
_entity_poly.entity_id
_entity_poly.type
_entity_poly.pdbx_seq_one_letter_code
_entity_poly.pdbx_strand_id
1 'polypeptide(L)'
;MDHHMECDDSSDASSREANSKLETNLTKPQLEEKRNAVHAELTRVTKLPSNSTYAIHRLRVLHKLLHLLSIQRTVSQDEELELLFASLSL
;
A
#
# COMPACT_ATOMS: atom_id res chain seq x y z
N MET A 1 48.32 15.89 22.70
CA MET A 1 47.44 14.71 22.71
C MET A 1 46.17 15.12 21.99
N ASP A 2 46.19 14.97 20.66
CA ASP A 2 45.00 14.81 19.84
C ASP A 2 44.18 13.59 20.32
N HIS A 3 42.85 13.73 20.33
CA HIS A 3 41.74 12.75 20.12
C HIS A 3 40.46 13.61 20.22
N HIS A 4 39.81 14.03 19.12
CA HIS A 4 38.91 13.28 18.24
C HIS A 4 37.63 12.76 18.93
N MET A 5 36.47 13.26 18.47
CA MET A 5 35.12 12.63 18.39
C MET A 5 34.42 12.28 19.73
N GLU A 6 33.11 12.45 19.95
CA GLU A 6 31.92 12.44 19.08
C GLU A 6 30.87 13.49 19.50
N CYS A 7 29.99 13.80 18.56
CA CYS A 7 28.77 14.58 18.73
C CYS A 7 27.70 13.75 19.44
N ASP A 8 27.09 14.27 20.51
CA ASP A 8 25.76 13.82 20.93
C ASP A 8 24.71 14.79 20.37
N ASP A 9 24.20 14.40 19.22
CA ASP A 9 22.93 14.86 18.65
C ASP A 9 21.81 14.23 19.47
N SER A 10 21.19 15.00 20.36
CA SER A 10 19.91 14.61 20.96
C SER A 10 18.84 15.61 20.56
N SER A 11 18.64 15.70 19.25
CA SER A 11 17.40 16.17 18.65
C SER A 11 16.27 15.21 19.03
N ASP A 12 15.49 15.54 20.07
CA ASP A 12 14.22 14.86 20.33
C ASP A 12 13.22 15.24 19.23
N ALA A 13 13.23 14.41 18.19
CA ALA A 13 12.16 14.31 17.23
C ALA A 13 11.30 13.09 17.59
N SER A 14 10.28 13.29 18.42
CA SER A 14 9.04 12.53 18.29
C SER A 14 7.85 13.46 18.24
N SER A 15 7.84 14.27 17.17
CA SER A 15 6.62 14.85 16.64
C SER A 15 5.69 13.74 16.14
N ARG A 16 4.43 13.73 16.58
CA ARG A 16 3.25 14.00 15.74
C ARG A 16 1.98 13.44 16.37
N GLU A 17 1.31 14.35 17.06
CA GLU A 17 -0.14 14.37 17.13
C GLU A 17 -0.68 14.76 15.73
N ALA A 18 -1.52 13.94 15.12
CA ALA A 18 -2.45 14.35 14.07
C ALA A 18 -3.50 13.25 13.83
N ASN A 19 -4.59 13.32 14.57
CA ASN A 19 -5.87 12.78 14.14
C ASN A 19 -6.53 13.85 13.24
N SER A 20 -6.63 13.65 11.92
CA SER A 20 -7.58 14.41 11.11
C SER A 20 -7.72 13.89 9.67
N LYS A 21 -8.99 13.70 9.27
CA LYS A 21 -9.54 13.89 7.92
C LYS A 21 -9.12 12.89 6.82
N LEU A 22 -10.06 12.00 6.55
CA LEU A 22 -10.38 11.47 5.22
C LEU A 22 -10.63 12.63 4.24
N GLU A 23 -9.57 13.21 3.69
CA GLU A 23 -9.65 13.95 2.43
C GLU A 23 -8.88 13.14 1.39
N THR A 24 -9.64 12.34 0.65
CA THR A 24 -9.19 11.43 -0.41
C THR A 24 -8.58 12.23 -1.57
N ASN A 25 -7.31 12.58 -1.42
CA ASN A 25 -6.41 12.84 -2.54
C ASN A 25 -5.24 11.87 -2.36
N LEU A 26 -5.42 10.63 -2.84
CA LEU A 26 -4.39 9.61 -2.80
C LEU A 26 -3.13 10.16 -3.48
N THR A 27 -2.08 10.38 -2.70
CA THR A 27 -0.85 10.99 -3.22
C THR A 27 -0.16 9.98 -4.14
N LYS A 28 0.56 10.47 -5.17
CA LYS A 28 1.34 9.61 -6.09
C LYS A 28 2.17 8.52 -5.37
N PRO A 29 2.87 8.78 -4.26
CA PRO A 29 3.60 7.73 -3.54
C PRO A 29 2.69 6.65 -2.94
N GLN A 30 1.52 7.01 -2.40
CA GLN A 30 0.56 6.03 -1.87
C GLN A 30 -0.04 5.14 -2.96
N LEU A 31 -0.26 5.70 -4.16
CA LEU A 31 -0.71 4.92 -5.30
C LEU A 31 0.33 3.88 -5.73
N GLU A 32 1.60 4.27 -5.74
CA GLU A 32 2.71 3.38 -6.10
C GLU A 32 2.91 2.29 -5.04
N GLU A 33 2.82 2.63 -3.76
CA GLU A 33 2.87 1.67 -2.65
C GLU A 33 1.75 0.61 -2.78
N LYS A 34 0.50 1.05 -2.99
CA LYS A 34 -0.63 0.16 -3.22
C LYS A 34 -0.44 -0.72 -4.45
N ARG A 35 0.14 -0.17 -5.53
CA ARG A 35 0.45 -0.92 -6.74
C ARG A 35 1.50 -2.00 -6.47
N ASN A 36 2.54 -1.68 -5.70
CA ASN A 36 3.59 -2.62 -5.31
C ASN A 36 3.04 -3.75 -4.44
N ALA A 37 2.18 -3.44 -3.46
CA ALA A 37 1.51 -4.44 -2.63
C ALA A 37 0.70 -5.43 -3.48
N VAL A 38 -0.08 -4.93 -4.45
CA VAL A 38 -0.84 -5.79 -5.38
C VAL A 38 0.07 -6.65 -6.25
N HIS A 39 1.18 -6.12 -6.75
CA HIS A 39 2.14 -6.91 -7.55
C HIS A 39 2.88 -7.98 -6.72
N ALA A 40 3.20 -7.69 -5.46
CA ALA A 40 3.79 -8.66 -4.55
C ALA A 40 2.83 -9.83 -4.29
N GLU A 41 1.57 -9.54 -4.00
CA GLU A 41 0.54 -10.56 -3.81
C GLU A 41 0.25 -11.33 -5.10
N LEU A 42 0.24 -10.66 -6.26
CA LEU A 42 0.10 -11.31 -7.56
C LEU A 42 1.21 -12.33 -7.77
N THR A 43 2.47 -11.95 -7.52
CA THR A 43 3.63 -12.84 -7.63
C THR A 43 3.56 -14.01 -6.65
N ARG A 44 3.01 -13.80 -5.45
CA ARG A 44 2.81 -14.88 -4.47
C ARG A 44 1.75 -15.86 -4.93
N VAL A 45 0.63 -15.36 -5.48
CA VAL A 45 -0.52 -16.16 -5.92
C VAL A 45 -0.22 -16.93 -7.20
N THR A 46 0.55 -16.38 -8.14
CA THR A 46 0.95 -17.08 -9.38
C THR A 46 1.86 -18.28 -9.13
N LYS A 47 2.51 -18.37 -7.95
CA LYS A 47 3.28 -19.54 -7.53
C LYS A 47 2.40 -20.68 -6.99
N LEU A 48 1.12 -20.43 -6.75
CA LEU A 48 0.18 -21.46 -6.32
C LEU A 48 -0.27 -22.31 -7.51
N PRO A 49 -0.73 -23.56 -7.27
CA PRO A 49 -1.33 -24.38 -8.33
C PRO A 49 -2.48 -23.63 -9.02
N SER A 50 -2.37 -23.51 -10.35
CA SER A 50 -3.28 -22.72 -11.20
C SER A 50 -4.70 -23.28 -11.26
N ASN A 51 -4.90 -24.53 -10.86
CA ASN A 51 -6.19 -25.19 -10.73
C ASN A 51 -6.89 -24.94 -9.39
N SER A 52 -6.22 -24.29 -8.43
CA SER A 52 -6.84 -24.00 -7.14
C SER A 52 -7.86 -22.86 -7.27
N THR A 53 -9.08 -23.11 -6.76
CA THR A 53 -10.17 -22.12 -6.75
C THR A 53 -9.73 -20.81 -6.09
N TYR A 54 -8.94 -20.88 -5.02
CA TYR A 54 -8.37 -19.72 -4.35
C TYR A 54 -7.47 -18.91 -5.27
N ALA A 55 -6.50 -19.52 -5.96
CA ALA A 55 -5.59 -18.79 -6.84
C ALA A 55 -6.35 -18.12 -7.99
N ILE A 56 -7.26 -18.83 -8.65
CA ILE A 56 -8.09 -18.29 -9.73
C ILE A 56 -8.90 -17.08 -9.24
N HIS A 57 -9.58 -17.22 -8.09
CA HIS A 57 -10.37 -16.13 -7.52
C HIS A 57 -9.50 -14.93 -7.15
N ARG A 58 -8.40 -15.17 -6.44
CA ARG A 58 -7.49 -14.11 -5.95
C ARG A 58 -6.87 -13.36 -7.13
N LEU A 59 -6.42 -14.04 -8.19
CA LEU A 59 -5.90 -13.38 -9.40
C LEU A 59 -6.93 -12.44 -10.03
N ARG A 60 -8.20 -12.83 -10.12
CA ARG A 60 -9.27 -11.97 -10.66
C ARG A 60 -9.47 -10.70 -9.83
N VAL A 61 -9.40 -10.82 -8.50
CA VAL A 61 -9.47 -9.67 -7.59
C VAL A 61 -8.26 -8.75 -7.78
N LEU A 62 -7.05 -9.29 -7.83
CA LEU A 62 -5.82 -8.51 -8.01
C LEU A 62 -5.79 -7.78 -9.37
N HIS A 63 -6.28 -8.41 -10.44
CA HIS A 63 -6.40 -7.74 -11.74
C HIS A 63 -7.44 -6.61 -11.72
N LYS A 64 -8.55 -6.79 -11.00
CA LYS A 64 -9.53 -5.72 -10.79
C LYS A 64 -8.92 -4.55 -10.01
N LEU A 65 -8.12 -4.82 -8.98
CA LEU A 65 -7.38 -3.79 -8.24
C LEU A 65 -6.42 -3.01 -9.13
N LEU A 66 -5.60 -3.70 -9.93
CA LEU A 66 -4.67 -3.03 -10.87
C LEU A 66 -5.42 -2.16 -11.88
N HIS A 67 -6.57 -2.64 -12.38
CA HIS A 67 -7.39 -1.84 -13.27
C HIS A 67 -7.92 -0.58 -12.58
N LEU A 68 -8.48 -0.71 -11.37
CA LEU A 68 -8.95 0.44 -10.58
C LEU A 68 -7.83 1.45 -10.32
N LEU A 69 -6.62 0.99 -9.98
CA LEU A 69 -5.45 1.85 -9.78
C LEU A 69 -5.02 2.60 -11.05
N SER A 70 -5.31 2.06 -12.24
CA SER A 70 -4.90 2.60 -13.54
C SER A 70 -5.86 3.64 -14.14
N ILE A 71 -7.10 3.70 -13.67
CA ILE A 71 -8.13 4.62 -14.19
C ILE A 71 -8.30 5.82 -13.26
N GLN A 72 -8.91 6.88 -13.78
CA GLN A 72 -9.44 7.94 -12.92
C GLN A 72 -10.63 7.37 -12.13
N ARG A 73 -10.60 7.51 -10.80
CA ARG A 73 -11.61 6.99 -9.90
C ARG A 73 -12.48 8.10 -9.34
N THR A 74 -13.73 7.77 -9.04
CA THR A 74 -14.61 8.63 -8.24
C THR A 74 -14.30 8.46 -6.74
N VAL A 75 -14.77 9.39 -5.91
CA VAL A 75 -14.59 9.32 -4.44
C VAL A 75 -15.11 7.99 -3.88
N SER A 76 -16.30 7.55 -4.31
CA SER A 76 -16.88 6.27 -3.88
C SER A 76 -16.03 5.06 -4.30
N GLN A 77 -15.38 5.12 -5.47
CA GLN A 77 -14.46 4.06 -5.90
C GLN A 77 -13.17 4.05 -5.10
N ASP A 78 -12.64 5.21 -4.69
CA ASP A 78 -11.48 5.28 -3.79
C ASP A 78 -11.81 4.70 -2.41
N GLU A 79 -13.01 4.96 -1.87
CA GLU A 79 -13.48 4.38 -0.61
C GLU A 79 -13.64 2.85 -0.70
N GLU A 80 -14.30 2.35 -1.75
CA GLU A 80 -14.44 0.90 -1.97
C GLU A 80 -13.07 0.23 -2.14
N LEU A 81 -12.15 0.90 -2.85
CA LEU A 81 -10.79 0.42 -3.03
C LEU A 81 -10.05 0.32 -1.70
N GLU A 82 -10.16 1.33 -0.81
CA GLU A 82 -9.57 1.31 0.53
C GLU A 82 -10.09 0.14 1.37
N LEU A 83 -11.41 -0.07 1.37
CA LEU A 83 -12.03 -1.20 2.06
C LEU A 83 -11.55 -2.54 1.50
N LEU A 84 -11.35 -2.63 0.19
CA LEU A 84 -10.83 -3.83 -0.45
C LEU A 84 -9.39 -4.12 -0.03
N PHE A 85 -8.51 -3.12 0.01
CA PHE A 85 -7.15 -3.26 0.53
C PHE A 85 -7.15 -3.73 1.99
N ALA A 86 -7.97 -3.12 2.85
CA ALA A 86 -8.12 -3.55 4.24
C ALA A 86 -8.60 -5.01 4.37
N SER A 87 -9.59 -5.41 3.56
CA SER A 87 -10.14 -6.78 3.59
C SER A 87 -9.14 -7.84 3.11
N LEU A 88 -8.23 -7.46 2.22
CA LEU A 88 -7.20 -8.34 1.66
C LEU A 88 -5.90 -8.33 2.47
N SER A 89 -5.83 -7.42 3.46
CA SER A 89 -4.62 -7.13 4.26
C SER A 89 -3.42 -6.83 3.37
N LEU A 90 -3.63 -5.95 2.37
CA LEU A 90 -2.64 -5.47 1.42
C LEU A 90 -2.21 -4.04 1.73
#